data_AF-A0A356T9Y5-F1
#
_entry.id   AF-A0A356T9Y5-F1
#
_cell.length_a   1.000
_cell.length_b   1.000
_cell.length_c   1.000
_cell.angle_alpha   90.00
_cell.angle_beta   90.00
_cell.angle_gamma   90.00
#
_symmetry.space_group_name_H-M   'P 1'
#
loop_
_entity.id
_entity.type
_entity.pdbx_description
1 polymer ?
#
loop_
_entity_poly.entity_id
_entity_poly.type
_entity_poly.pdbx_seq_one_letter_code
_entity_poly.pdbx_strand_id
1 'polypeptide(L)'
;MDDLSDADLKAAEPSMIVKMACIAQGLTGLVVALSGVQLFGVRSHEHAFVKMVPWFLLVSGVVQIAVAAQVFRARPWAAYFGAGHGAVVALSMVGWFFFSFPDILSCMQLIGTPLSVLSAILAAVAIGGVLHTAAARQRLADQGTPLGF
;
A
#
# COMPACT_ATOMS: atom_id res chain seq x y z
N MET A 1 33.38 -19.80 5.04
CA MET A 1 32.63 -18.74 5.75
C MET A 1 31.98 -17.76 4.78
N ASP A 2 32.53 -17.57 3.57
CA ASP A 2 31.97 -16.66 2.54
C ASP A 2 30.57 -17.04 2.02
N ASP A 3 30.28 -18.32 1.74
CA ASP A 3 29.00 -18.71 1.12
C ASP A 3 27.74 -18.39 1.94
N LEU A 4 27.86 -18.37 3.28
CA LEU A 4 26.74 -18.03 4.18
C LEU A 4 26.46 -16.52 4.22
N SER A 5 27.52 -15.71 4.12
CA SER A 5 27.41 -14.24 4.06
C SER A 5 26.68 -13.80 2.79
N ASP A 6 27.02 -14.39 1.65
CA ASP A 6 26.40 -14.06 0.36
C ASP A 6 24.93 -14.47 0.28
N ALA A 7 24.58 -15.61 0.88
CA ALA A 7 23.19 -16.07 0.96
C ALA A 7 22.32 -15.15 1.82
N ASP A 8 22.83 -14.71 2.98
CA ASP A 8 22.12 -13.77 3.86
C ASP A 8 22.03 -12.36 3.25
N LEU A 9 23.07 -11.89 2.54
CA LEU A 9 23.05 -10.64 1.77
C LEU A 9 21.95 -10.64 0.71
N LYS A 10 21.82 -11.73 -0.05
CA LYS A 10 20.77 -11.89 -1.06
C LYS A 10 19.37 -11.96 -0.43
N ALA A 11 19.24 -12.58 0.74
CA ALA A 11 17.97 -12.68 1.47
C ALA A 11 17.55 -11.35 2.13
N ALA A 12 18.49 -10.44 2.36
CA ALA A 12 18.23 -9.10 2.91
C ALA A 12 17.67 -8.10 1.88
N GLU A 13 17.71 -8.44 0.59
CA GLU A 13 17.03 -7.69 -0.46
C GLU A 13 15.54 -8.02 -0.48
N PRO A 14 14.63 -7.02 -0.58
CA PRO A 14 13.21 -7.28 -0.75
C PRO A 14 12.95 -8.09 -2.03
N SER A 15 12.17 -9.16 -1.92
CA SER A 15 11.80 -9.99 -3.07
C SER A 15 10.99 -9.19 -4.11
N MET A 16 10.95 -9.69 -5.35
CA MET A 16 10.19 -9.01 -6.42
C MET A 16 8.71 -8.81 -6.05
N ILE A 17 8.11 -9.76 -5.33
CA ILE A 17 6.73 -9.65 -4.83
C ILE A 17 6.58 -8.47 -3.86
N VAL A 18 7.54 -8.28 -2.94
CA VAL A 18 7.53 -7.14 -2.01
C VAL A 18 7.68 -5.81 -2.76
N LYS A 19 8.56 -5.77 -3.78
CA LYS A 19 8.72 -4.59 -4.64
C LYS A 19 7.44 -4.27 -5.41
N MET A 20 6.79 -5.27 -6.02
CA MET A 20 5.51 -5.11 -6.71
C MET A 20 4.41 -4.63 -5.77
N ALA A 21 4.32 -5.21 -4.56
CA ALA A 21 3.34 -4.78 -3.56
C ALA A 21 3.57 -3.34 -3.09
N CYS A 22 4.84 -2.93 -2.90
CA CYS A 22 5.20 -1.56 -2.60
C CYS A 22 4.77 -0.59 -3.72
N ILE A 23 5.06 -0.92 -4.98
CA ILE A 23 4.68 -0.10 -6.13
C ILE A 23 3.16 -0.01 -6.23
N ALA A 24 2.46 -1.14 -6.11
CA ALA A 24 1.00 -1.19 -6.14
C ALA A 24 0.40 -0.32 -5.03
N GLN A 25 0.87 -0.45 -3.78
CA GLN A 25 0.40 0.38 -2.66
C GLN A 25 0.67 1.87 -2.88
N GLY A 26 1.87 2.23 -3.36
CA GLY A 26 2.22 3.62 -3.64
C GLY A 26 1.35 4.23 -4.74
N LEU A 27 1.14 3.50 -5.83
CA LEU A 27 0.27 3.94 -6.94
C LEU A 27 -1.20 4.02 -6.52
N THR A 28 -1.70 3.01 -5.78
CA THR A 28 -3.05 3.07 -5.20
C THR A 28 -3.20 4.30 -4.31
N GLY A 29 -2.25 4.52 -3.40
CA GLY A 29 -2.30 5.65 -2.48
C GLY A 29 -2.35 6.99 -3.20
N LEU A 30 -1.55 7.15 -4.27
CA LEU A 30 -1.58 8.33 -5.12
C LEU A 30 -2.94 8.51 -5.80
N VAL A 31 -3.45 7.49 -6.47
CA VAL A 31 -4.74 7.57 -7.19
C VAL A 31 -5.90 7.83 -6.23
N VAL A 32 -5.90 7.18 -5.06
CA VAL A 32 -6.93 7.34 -4.03
C VAL A 32 -6.88 8.74 -3.41
N ALA A 33 -5.68 9.26 -3.12
CA ALA A 33 -5.52 10.63 -2.63
C ALA A 33 -6.02 11.66 -3.65
N LEU A 34 -5.64 11.51 -4.92
CA LEU A 34 -6.11 12.38 -6.00
C LEU A 34 -7.62 12.27 -6.22
N SER A 35 -8.19 11.07 -6.06
CA SER A 35 -9.66 10.88 -6.08
C SER A 35 -10.34 11.69 -4.97
N GLY A 36 -9.76 11.69 -3.76
CA GLY A 36 -10.23 12.54 -2.66
C GLY A 36 -10.17 14.02 -3.00
N VAL A 37 -9.05 14.50 -3.55
CA VAL A 37 -8.89 15.89 -4.03
C VAL A 37 -9.94 16.25 -5.09
N GLN A 38 -10.15 15.39 -6.07
CA GLN A 38 -11.15 15.60 -7.12
C GLN A 38 -12.56 15.74 -6.56
N LEU A 39 -12.92 14.94 -5.54
CA LEU A 39 -14.27 15.00 -4.96
C LEU A 39 -14.55 16.31 -4.20
N PHE A 40 -13.53 17.01 -3.68
CA PHE A 40 -13.73 18.35 -3.11
C PHE A 40 -14.23 19.36 -4.14
N GLY A 41 -13.81 19.23 -5.41
CA GLY A 41 -14.23 20.10 -6.50
C GLY A 41 -15.63 19.82 -7.05
N VAL A 42 -16.15 18.60 -6.86
CA VAL A 42 -17.37 18.14 -7.53
C VAL A 42 -18.55 17.96 -6.57
N ARG A 43 -18.32 17.55 -5.31
CA ARG A 43 -19.38 17.14 -4.38
C ARG A 43 -19.32 17.80 -2.99
N SER A 44 -18.78 19.02 -2.90
CA SER A 44 -18.65 19.76 -1.64
C SER A 44 -19.98 20.17 -0.96
N HIS A 45 -21.11 20.07 -1.66
CA HIS A 45 -22.42 20.57 -1.20
C HIS A 45 -23.44 19.47 -0.82
N GLU A 46 -23.06 18.19 -0.83
CA GLU A 46 -23.95 17.07 -0.55
C GLU A 46 -24.10 16.74 0.96
N HIS A 47 -24.89 15.71 1.30
CA HIS A 47 -25.14 15.25 2.67
C HIS A 47 -23.86 15.00 3.48
N ALA A 48 -23.94 15.12 4.81
CA ALA A 48 -22.79 15.06 5.73
C ALA A 48 -21.89 13.82 5.53
N PHE A 49 -22.48 12.66 5.21
CA PHE A 49 -21.72 11.44 4.90
C PHE A 49 -20.84 11.60 3.65
N VAL A 50 -21.37 12.17 2.57
CA VAL A 50 -20.63 12.38 1.32
C VAL A 50 -19.49 13.39 1.50
N LYS A 51 -19.66 14.38 2.38
CA LYS A 51 -18.60 15.34 2.73
C LYS A 51 -17.38 14.70 3.41
N MET A 52 -17.54 13.54 4.04
CA MET A 52 -16.42 12.84 4.70
C MET A 52 -15.60 11.97 3.74
N VAL A 53 -16.18 11.53 2.62
CA VAL A 53 -15.51 10.66 1.64
C VAL A 53 -14.24 11.29 1.07
N PRO A 54 -14.22 12.57 0.62
CA PRO A 54 -13.00 13.23 0.15
C PRO A 54 -11.86 13.18 1.17
N TRP A 55 -12.16 13.44 2.44
CA TRP A 55 -11.19 13.40 3.53
C TRP A 55 -10.66 11.99 3.77
N PHE A 56 -11.58 11.02 3.82
CA PHE A 56 -11.20 9.62 4.01
C PHE A 56 -10.27 9.14 2.88
N LEU A 57 -10.61 9.40 1.63
CA LEU A 57 -9.77 9.00 0.48
C LEU A 57 -8.43 9.74 0.50
N LEU A 58 -8.42 11.05 0.77
CA LEU A 58 -7.19 11.82 0.86
C LEU A 58 -6.24 11.28 1.92
N VAL A 59 -6.73 11.14 3.16
CA VAL A 59 -5.93 10.67 4.30
C VAL A 59 -5.47 9.23 4.07
N SER A 60 -6.38 8.35 3.65
CA SER A 60 -6.04 6.94 3.38
C SER A 60 -4.99 6.83 2.27
N GLY A 61 -5.13 7.62 1.20
CA GLY A 61 -4.15 7.61 0.12
C GLY A 61 -2.75 8.03 0.57
N VAL A 62 -2.65 9.11 1.37
CA VAL A 62 -1.38 9.56 1.95
C VAL A 62 -0.78 8.52 2.90
N VAL A 63 -1.60 7.93 3.77
CA VAL A 63 -1.18 6.86 4.67
C VAL A 63 -0.63 5.67 3.88
N GLN A 64 -1.28 5.29 2.78
CA GLN A 64 -0.87 4.15 1.96
C GLN A 64 0.49 4.39 1.27
N ILE A 65 0.78 5.61 0.83
CA ILE A 65 2.10 6.00 0.30
C ILE A 65 3.17 5.86 1.40
N ALA A 66 2.89 6.37 2.60
CA ALA A 66 3.83 6.28 3.72
C ALA A 66 4.11 4.81 4.11
N VAL A 67 3.07 3.98 4.13
CA VAL A 67 3.18 2.54 4.45
C VAL A 67 3.95 1.79 3.37
N ALA A 68 3.75 2.11 2.08
CA ALA A 68 4.50 1.50 1.00
C ALA A 68 6.02 1.66 1.20
N ALA A 69 6.47 2.86 1.60
CA ALA A 69 7.88 3.08 1.92
C ALA A 69 8.36 2.21 3.09
N GLN A 70 7.53 1.99 4.11
CA GLN A 70 7.87 1.14 5.26
C GLN A 70 7.87 -0.36 4.90
N VAL A 71 7.00 -0.79 3.97
CA VAL A 71 7.00 -2.15 3.40
C VAL A 71 8.29 -2.40 2.64
N PHE A 72 8.78 -1.44 1.84
CA PHE A 72 10.07 -1.55 1.16
C PHE A 72 11.25 -1.62 2.14
N ARG A 73 11.15 -0.91 3.26
CA ARG A 73 12.11 -1.01 4.38
C ARG A 73 11.97 -2.30 5.19
N ALA A 74 11.15 -3.23 4.74
CA ALA A 74 10.89 -4.52 5.36
C ALA A 74 10.48 -4.41 6.84
N ARG A 75 9.69 -3.39 7.21
CA ARG A 75 9.17 -3.26 8.57
C ARG A 75 8.01 -4.25 8.79
N PRO A 76 8.10 -5.19 9.75
CA PRO A 76 7.05 -6.20 9.95
C PRO A 76 5.66 -5.61 10.22
N TRP A 77 5.58 -4.55 11.04
CA TRP A 77 4.30 -3.88 11.34
C TRP A 77 3.65 -3.30 10.08
N ALA A 78 4.45 -2.81 9.12
CA ALA A 78 3.97 -2.18 7.90
C ALA A 78 3.36 -3.21 6.94
N ALA A 79 3.81 -4.47 6.98
CA ALA A 79 3.21 -5.53 6.17
C ALA A 79 1.77 -5.82 6.62
N TYR A 80 1.56 -6.02 7.93
CA TYR A 80 0.21 -6.27 8.47
C TYR A 80 -0.69 -5.05 8.33
N PHE A 81 -0.18 -3.87 8.69
CA PHE A 81 -0.94 -2.63 8.56
C PHE A 81 -1.27 -2.33 7.10
N GLY A 82 -0.31 -2.49 6.18
CA GLY A 82 -0.51 -2.26 4.75
C GLY A 82 -1.53 -3.22 4.13
N ALA A 83 -1.54 -4.49 4.53
CA ALA A 83 -2.56 -5.44 4.09
C ALA A 83 -3.95 -5.08 4.64
N GLY A 84 -4.07 -4.80 5.94
CA GLY A 84 -5.33 -4.43 6.57
C GLY A 84 -5.89 -3.11 6.02
N HIS A 85 -5.07 -2.07 5.98
CA HIS A 85 -5.43 -0.76 5.42
C HIS A 85 -5.73 -0.87 3.92
N GLY A 86 -4.96 -1.65 3.16
CA GLY A 86 -5.22 -1.93 1.75
C GLY A 86 -6.60 -2.56 1.51
N ALA A 87 -7.00 -3.52 2.34
CA ALA A 87 -8.33 -4.11 2.28
C ALA A 87 -9.44 -3.09 2.56
N VAL A 88 -9.26 -2.22 3.57
CA VAL A 88 -10.21 -1.14 3.87
C VAL A 88 -10.33 -0.17 2.70
N VAL A 89 -9.22 0.24 2.09
CA VAL A 89 -9.22 1.11 0.90
C VAL A 89 -9.91 0.43 -0.28
N ALA A 90 -9.62 -0.84 -0.55
CA ALA A 90 -10.25 -1.60 -1.63
C ALA A 90 -11.77 -1.70 -1.46
N LEU A 91 -12.23 -2.08 -0.26
CA LEU A 91 -13.65 -2.14 0.06
C LEU A 91 -14.33 -0.78 -0.08
N SER A 92 -13.65 0.29 0.37
CA SER A 92 -14.17 1.65 0.28
C SER A 92 -14.28 2.13 -1.17
N MET A 93 -13.26 1.86 -2.00
CA MET A 93 -13.27 2.20 -3.43
C MET A 93 -14.35 1.42 -4.18
N VAL A 94 -14.51 0.12 -3.91
CA VAL A 94 -15.57 -0.71 -4.50
C VAL A 94 -16.96 -0.20 -4.05
N GLY A 95 -17.15 0.06 -2.76
CA GLY A 95 -18.41 0.60 -2.23
C GLY A 95 -18.74 1.95 -2.84
N TRP A 96 -17.74 2.82 -2.97
CA TRP A 96 -17.89 4.14 -3.60
C TRP A 96 -18.19 4.06 -5.10
N PHE A 97 -17.58 3.11 -5.81
CA PHE A 97 -17.84 2.83 -7.22
C PHE A 97 -19.32 2.47 -7.45
N PHE A 98 -19.89 1.60 -6.62
CA PHE A 98 -21.32 1.25 -6.71
C PHE A 98 -22.25 2.39 -6.27
N PHE A 99 -21.87 3.14 -5.24
CA PHE A 99 -22.65 4.31 -4.81
C PHE A 99 -22.68 5.41 -5.89
N SER A 100 -21.56 5.59 -6.60
CA SER A 100 -21.39 6.62 -7.63
C SER A 100 -21.60 6.09 -9.04
N PHE A 101 -22.27 4.94 -9.19
CA PHE A 101 -22.50 4.27 -10.48
C PHE A 101 -23.17 5.15 -11.56
N PRO A 102 -24.00 6.16 -11.24
CA PRO A 102 -24.48 7.11 -12.25
C PRO A 102 -23.37 7.99 -12.87
N ASP A 103 -22.26 8.20 -12.15
CA ASP A 103 -21.10 9.05 -12.54
C ASP A 103 -19.84 8.22 -12.85
N ILE A 104 -20.02 6.96 -13.28
CA ILE A 104 -18.98 5.93 -13.42
C ILE A 104 -17.84 6.27 -14.40
N LEU A 105 -18.02 7.31 -15.22
CA LEU A 105 -17.08 7.74 -16.26
C LEU A 105 -15.88 8.52 -15.71
N SER A 106 -15.76 8.69 -14.38
CA SER A 106 -14.53 9.21 -13.79
C SER A 106 -13.38 8.21 -14.00
N CYS A 107 -12.40 8.57 -14.83
CA CYS A 107 -11.21 7.77 -15.11
C CYS A 107 -10.49 7.33 -13.82
N MET A 108 -10.55 8.14 -12.77
CA MET A 108 -9.97 7.83 -11.46
C MET A 108 -10.68 6.65 -10.77
N GLN A 109 -11.99 6.50 -10.94
CA GLN A 109 -12.74 5.37 -10.39
C GLN A 109 -12.49 4.08 -11.18
N LEU A 110 -12.44 4.18 -12.51
CA LEU A 110 -12.19 3.05 -13.40
C LEU A 110 -10.79 2.44 -13.20
N ILE A 111 -9.78 3.28 -12.91
CA ILE A 111 -8.41 2.82 -12.64
C ILE A 111 -8.21 2.52 -11.15
N GLY A 112 -8.66 3.42 -10.27
CA GLY A 112 -8.41 3.35 -8.84
C GLY A 112 -9.06 2.14 -8.17
N THR A 113 -10.26 1.74 -8.60
CA THR A 113 -10.96 0.60 -8.02
C THR A 113 -10.23 -0.73 -8.25
N PRO A 114 -9.97 -1.19 -9.49
CA PRO A 114 -9.23 -2.43 -9.71
C PRO A 114 -7.80 -2.36 -9.15
N LEU A 115 -7.15 -1.19 -9.23
CA LEU A 115 -5.82 -1.01 -8.66
C LEU A 115 -5.81 -1.18 -7.13
N SER A 116 -6.82 -0.67 -6.43
CA SER A 116 -6.95 -0.81 -4.98
C SER A 116 -7.15 -2.27 -4.55
N VAL A 117 -7.95 -3.04 -5.30
CA VAL A 117 -8.17 -4.47 -5.07
C VAL A 117 -6.88 -5.25 -5.30
N LEU A 118 -6.20 -5.01 -6.43
CA LEU A 118 -4.93 -5.66 -6.74
C LEU A 118 -3.86 -5.34 -5.68
N SER A 119 -3.80 -4.08 -5.25
CA SER A 119 -2.89 -3.62 -4.21
C SER A 119 -3.14 -4.30 -2.87
N ALA A 120 -4.40 -4.48 -2.48
CA ALA A 120 -4.75 -5.22 -1.27
C ALA A 120 -4.32 -6.70 -1.34
N ILE A 121 -4.52 -7.36 -2.50
CA ILE A 121 -4.10 -8.74 -2.71
C ILE A 121 -2.56 -8.85 -2.64
N LEU A 122 -1.85 -8.00 -3.37
CA LEU A 122 -0.38 -8.00 -3.37
C LEU A 122 0.19 -7.67 -1.99
N ALA A 123 -0.43 -6.75 -1.24
CA ALA A 123 -0.07 -6.44 0.13
C ALA A 123 -0.15 -7.68 1.03
N ALA A 124 -1.25 -8.44 0.94
CA ALA A 124 -1.43 -9.67 1.71
C ALA A 124 -0.40 -10.76 1.34
N VAL A 125 -0.16 -10.96 0.04
CA VAL A 125 0.81 -11.96 -0.45
C VAL A 125 2.26 -11.57 -0.08
N ALA A 126 2.58 -10.28 -0.02
CA ALA A 126 3.92 -9.80 0.31
C ALA A 126 4.30 -9.94 1.79
N ILE A 127 3.35 -10.24 2.70
CA ILE A 127 3.62 -10.34 4.15
C ILE A 127 4.79 -11.31 4.43
N GLY A 128 4.73 -12.52 3.86
CA GLY A 128 5.77 -13.53 4.08
C GLY A 128 7.15 -13.07 3.59
N GLY A 129 7.19 -12.39 2.43
CA GLY A 129 8.43 -11.84 1.88
C GLY A 129 9.03 -10.75 2.78
N VAL A 130 8.20 -9.84 3.30
CA VAL A 130 8.65 -8.78 4.23
C VAL A 130 9.23 -9.39 5.50
N LEU A 131 8.56 -10.38 6.10
CA LEU A 131 9.04 -11.04 7.31
C LEU A 131 10.35 -11.79 7.09
N HIS A 132 10.49 -12.46 5.95
CA HIS A 132 11.73 -13.15 5.58
C HIS A 132 12.90 -12.17 5.43
N THR A 133 12.70 -11.07 4.71
CA THR A 133 13.71 -10.01 4.55
C THR A 133 14.04 -9.35 5.89
N ALA A 134 13.05 -9.09 6.74
CA ALA A 134 13.28 -8.53 8.07
C ALA A 134 14.14 -9.45 8.94
N ALA A 135 13.84 -10.76 8.95
CA ALA A 135 14.61 -11.75 9.69
C ALA A 135 16.05 -11.87 9.16
N ALA A 136 16.26 -11.83 7.83
CA ALA A 136 17.60 -11.84 7.24
C ALA A 136 18.43 -10.62 7.64
N ARG A 137 17.82 -9.43 7.62
CA ARG A 137 18.48 -8.20 8.07
C ARG A 137 18.85 -8.25 9.56
N GLN A 138 18.00 -8.83 10.39
CA GLN A 138 18.30 -9.01 11.81
C GLN A 138 19.50 -9.96 12.01
N ARG A 139 19.55 -11.09 11.30
CA ARG A 139 20.71 -12.01 11.35
C ARG A 139 22.02 -11.33 10.94
N LEU A 140 22.01 -10.51 9.89
CA LEU A 140 23.19 -9.75 9.46
C LEU A 140 23.60 -8.68 10.47
N ALA A 141 22.64 -8.02 11.13
CA ALA A 141 22.92 -7.07 12.20
C ALA A 141 23.55 -7.77 13.41
N ASP A 142 23.06 -8.95 13.78
CA ASP A 142 23.62 -9.77 14.87
C ASP A 142 25.05 -10.27 14.55
N GLN A 143 25.39 -10.41 13.27
CA GLN A 143 26.75 -10.75 12.79
C GLN A 143 27.69 -9.53 12.74
N GLY A 144 27.23 -8.34 13.11
CA GLY A 144 28.04 -7.12 13.11
C GLY A 144 28.09 -6.39 11.76
N THR A 145 27.22 -6.76 10.82
CA THR A 145 27.13 -6.15 9.48
C THR A 145 25.80 -5.41 9.31
N PRO A 146 25.57 -4.29 10.03
CA PRO A 146 24.31 -3.56 9.96
C PRO A 146 24.15 -2.92 8.57
N LEU A 147 23.12 -3.38 7.86
CA LEU A 147 22.66 -2.78 6.63
C LEU A 147 21.89 -1.49 6.96
N GLY A 148 22.46 -0.32 6.65
CA GLY A 148 22.02 1.02 7.11
C GLY A 148 20.69 1.54 6.55
N PHE A 149 19.65 0.72 6.47
CA PHE A 149 18.35 1.03 5.85
C PHE A 149 17.19 1.14 6.85
#